data_AF-A0A7V9VWS2-F1
#
_entry.id   AF-A0A7V9VWS2-F1
#
_cell.length_a   1.000
_cell.length_b   1.000
_cell.length_c   1.000
_cell.angle_alpha   90.00
_cell.angle_beta   90.00
_cell.angle_gamma   90.00
#
_symmetry.space_group_name_H-M   'P 1'
#
loop_
_entity.id
_entity.type
_entity.pdbx_description
1 polymer ?
#
loop_
_entity_poly.entity_id
_entity_poly.type
_entity_poly.pdbx_seq_one_letter_code
_entity_poly.pdbx_strand_id
1 'polypeptide(L)'
;HPDLVGKAARSGTLTRESTAEQRAADLGPDDLSEEEVETFQRLNREYRERFGFPFVICAREKRKASILAGFASRMGHNRDTERLAAMAEIKRIAWYRLTDLVDNDVNTGDE
;
A
#
# COMPACT_ATOMS: atom_id res chain seq x y z
N HIS A 1 1.75 -0.62 9.13
CA HIS A 1 1.11 -0.29 7.85
C HIS A 1 0.16 -1.44 7.50
N PRO A 2 -1.09 -1.17 7.10
CA PRO A 2 -2.06 -2.22 6.77
C PRO A 2 -1.68 -2.94 5.47
N ASP A 3 -2.20 -4.14 5.28
CA ASP A 3 -2.05 -4.86 4.02
C ASP A 3 -2.86 -4.25 2.89
N LEU A 4 -2.29 -4.31 1.70
CA LEU A 4 -3.02 -4.09 0.45
C LEU A 4 -4.07 -5.17 0.30
N VAL A 5 -5.34 -4.78 0.11
CA VAL A 5 -6.48 -5.71 -0.02
C VAL A 5 -6.60 -6.67 1.18
N GLY A 6 -6.07 -6.26 2.33
CA GLY A 6 -6.09 -7.05 3.56
C GLY A 6 -7.43 -7.03 4.28
N LYS A 7 -7.50 -7.73 5.41
CA LYS A 7 -8.71 -7.77 6.26
C LYS A 7 -9.24 -6.36 6.57
N ALA A 8 -8.36 -5.43 6.94
CA ALA A 8 -8.72 -4.04 7.26
C ALA A 8 -9.29 -3.27 6.06
N ALA A 9 -8.78 -3.52 4.85
CA ALA A 9 -9.31 -2.93 3.62
C ALA A 9 -10.73 -3.42 3.35
N ARG A 10 -10.94 -4.73 3.47
CA ARG A 10 -12.24 -5.36 3.21
C ARG A 10 -13.29 -5.07 4.28
N SER A 11 -12.88 -4.91 5.54
CA SER A 11 -13.80 -4.52 6.61
C SER A 11 -14.08 -3.01 6.66
N GLY A 12 -13.49 -2.22 5.76
CA GLY A 12 -13.66 -0.76 5.75
C GLY A 12 -13.07 -0.07 6.99
N THR A 13 -12.12 -0.72 7.68
CA THR A 13 -11.52 -0.22 8.93
C THR A 13 -10.13 0.40 8.70
N LEU A 14 -9.79 0.72 7.45
CA LEU A 14 -8.59 1.48 7.12
C LEU A 14 -8.73 2.94 7.60
N THR A 15 -7.61 3.58 7.88
CA THR A 15 -7.60 5.03 8.07
C THR A 15 -7.98 5.73 6.75
N ARG A 16 -8.40 7.00 6.82
CA ARG A 16 -8.78 7.79 5.63
C ARG A 16 -7.63 7.83 4.62
N GLU A 17 -6.40 8.04 5.08
CA GLU A 17 -5.20 8.11 4.25
C GLU A 17 -4.93 6.76 3.57
N SER A 18 -4.98 5.66 4.35
CA SER A 18 -4.73 4.32 3.81
C SER A 18 -5.81 3.89 2.80
N THR A 19 -7.06 4.34 3.00
CA THR A 19 -8.16 4.12 2.05
C THR A 19 -7.91 4.88 0.75
N ALA A 20 -7.53 6.15 0.82
CA ALA A 20 -7.24 6.98 -0.35
C ALA A 20 -6.04 6.42 -1.13
N GLU A 21 -4.99 5.99 -0.44
CA GLU A 21 -3.80 5.37 -1.02
C GLU A 21 -4.14 4.11 -1.82
N GLN A 22 -4.94 3.19 -1.26
CA GLN A 22 -5.31 1.96 -1.96
C GLN A 22 -6.26 2.23 -3.14
N ARG A 23 -7.22 3.15 -2.99
CA ARG A 23 -8.11 3.55 -4.10
C ARG A 23 -7.32 4.18 -5.27
N ALA A 24 -6.31 4.98 -4.99
CA ALA A 24 -5.45 5.59 -6.02
C ALA A 24 -4.66 4.56 -6.86
N ALA A 25 -4.59 3.31 -6.40
CA ALA A 25 -3.92 2.21 -7.08
C ALA A 25 -4.88 1.21 -7.74
N ASP A 26 -6.18 1.55 -7.84
CA ASP A 26 -7.26 0.68 -8.31
C ASP A 26 -7.37 -0.60 -7.46
N LEU A 27 -7.24 -0.44 -6.13
CA LEU A 27 -7.42 -1.51 -5.14
C LEU A 27 -8.66 -1.27 -4.27
N GLY A 28 -9.63 -0.49 -4.76
CA GLY A 28 -10.93 -0.34 -4.12
C GLY A 28 -11.74 -1.65 -4.16
N PRO A 29 -12.81 -1.75 -3.34
CA PRO A 29 -13.71 -2.91 -3.35
C PRO A 29 -14.32 -3.20 -4.73
N ASP A 30 -14.57 -2.15 -5.52
CA ASP A 30 -15.19 -2.25 -6.85
C ASP A 30 -14.16 -2.46 -7.99
N ASP A 31 -12.86 -2.36 -7.70
CA ASP A 31 -11.77 -2.41 -8.68
C ASP A 31 -11.10 -3.79 -8.79
N LEU A 32 -11.51 -4.74 -7.95
CA LEU A 32 -10.88 -6.05 -7.78
C LEU A 32 -11.87 -7.18 -7.97
N SER A 33 -11.50 -8.17 -8.79
CA SER A 33 -12.21 -9.44 -8.83
C SER A 33 -11.88 -10.31 -7.60
N GLU A 34 -12.71 -11.30 -7.30
CA GLU A 34 -12.44 -12.24 -6.20
C GLU A 34 -11.10 -12.96 -6.38
N GLU A 35 -10.77 -13.36 -7.61
CA GLU A 35 -9.48 -14.00 -7.96
C GLU A 35 -8.28 -13.08 -7.69
N GLU A 36 -8.43 -11.78 -7.96
CA GLU A 36 -7.39 -10.79 -7.66
C GLU A 36 -7.24 -10.60 -6.15
N VAL A 37 -8.35 -10.55 -5.41
CA VAL A 37 -8.33 -10.49 -3.94
C VAL A 37 -7.61 -11.70 -3.36
N GLU A 38 -7.94 -12.91 -3.79
CA GLU A 38 -7.26 -14.14 -3.36
C GLU A 38 -5.76 -14.11 -3.68
N THR A 39 -5.39 -13.60 -4.85
CA THR A 39 -4.00 -13.43 -5.26
C THR A 39 -3.25 -12.49 -4.31
N PHE A 40 -3.81 -11.31 -4.00
CA PHE A 40 -3.21 -10.39 -3.04
C PHE A 40 -3.07 -11.00 -1.65
N GLN A 41 -4.07 -11.76 -1.19
CA GLN A 41 -3.99 -12.41 0.11
C GLN A 41 -2.91 -13.48 0.18
N ARG A 42 -2.79 -14.28 -0.87
CA ARG A 42 -1.73 -15.28 -0.99
C ARG A 42 -0.35 -14.62 -0.97
N LEU A 43 -0.14 -13.60 -1.80
CA LEU A 43 1.12 -12.86 -1.86
C LEU A 43 1.47 -12.18 -0.52
N ASN A 44 0.48 -11.58 0.16
CA ASN A 44 0.68 -10.98 1.49
C ASN A 44 1.10 -12.00 2.56
N ARG A 45 0.58 -13.24 2.49
CA ARG A 45 0.98 -14.33 3.40
C ARG A 45 2.40 -14.79 3.11
N GLU A 46 2.69 -15.14 1.85
CA GLU A 46 4.03 -15.60 1.43
C GLU A 46 5.11 -14.57 1.76
N TYR A 47 4.82 -13.29 1.51
CA TYR A 47 5.74 -12.20 1.83
C TYR A 47 6.00 -12.09 3.34
N ARG A 48 4.96 -12.20 4.17
CA ARG A 48 5.12 -12.18 5.63
C ARG A 48 5.90 -13.36 6.17
N GLU A 49 5.63 -14.55 5.67
CA GLU A 49 6.34 -15.76 6.07
C GLU A 49 7.83 -15.63 5.77
N ARG A 50 8.17 -15.04 4.62
CA ARG A 50 9.56 -14.83 4.21
C ARG A 50 10.28 -13.72 4.97
N PHE A 51 9.65 -12.56 5.13
CA PHE A 51 10.33 -11.35 5.61
C PHE A 51 9.96 -10.93 7.03
N GLY A 52 8.83 -11.40 7.56
CA GLY A 52 8.37 -11.11 8.92
C GLY A 52 7.69 -9.75 9.11
N PHE A 53 7.31 -9.06 8.03
CA PHE A 53 6.60 -7.78 8.04
C PHE A 53 5.66 -7.67 6.83
N PRO A 54 4.64 -6.78 6.84
CA PRO A 54 3.74 -6.60 5.70
C PRO A 54 4.47 -6.07 4.46
N PHE A 55 3.96 -6.42 3.28
CA PHE A 55 4.40 -5.77 2.05
C PHE A 55 3.93 -4.32 2.04
N VAL A 56 4.88 -3.39 1.92
CA VAL A 56 4.60 -1.95 1.87
C VAL A 56 5.08 -1.41 0.54
N ILE A 57 4.21 -0.67 -0.16
CA ILE A 57 4.51 0.06 -1.38
C ILE A 57 3.71 1.37 -1.38
N CYS A 58 4.28 2.45 -1.91
CA CYS A 58 3.58 3.70 -2.12
C CYS A 58 2.51 3.53 -3.21
N ALA A 59 1.30 3.15 -2.80
CA ALA A 59 0.21 2.83 -3.70
C ALA A 59 -0.19 4.00 -4.61
N ARG A 60 -0.10 5.25 -4.12
CA ARG A 60 -0.40 6.48 -4.89
C ARG A 60 0.40 6.61 -6.19
N GLU A 61 1.63 6.09 -6.24
CA GLU A 61 2.51 6.14 -7.41
C GLU A 61 2.37 4.94 -8.34
N LYS A 62 1.53 3.96 -7.97
CA LYS A 62 1.48 2.66 -8.62
C LYS A 62 0.06 2.34 -9.04
N ARG A 63 -0.04 1.37 -9.94
CA ARG A 63 -1.29 0.73 -10.33
C ARG A 63 -1.20 -0.74 -9.97
N LYS A 64 -2.35 -1.41 -9.84
CA LYS A 64 -2.48 -2.84 -9.52
C LYS A 64 -1.41 -3.73 -10.18
N ALA A 65 -1.23 -3.63 -11.50
CA ALA A 65 -0.23 -4.42 -12.23
C ALA A 65 1.21 -4.17 -11.77
N SER A 66 1.58 -2.92 -11.49
CA SER A 66 2.90 -2.56 -10.97
C SER A 66 3.13 -3.05 -9.54
N ILE A 67 2.07 -3.12 -8.73
CA ILE A 67 2.13 -3.66 -7.37
C ILE A 67 2.39 -5.18 -7.41
N LEU A 68 1.69 -5.90 -8.27
CA LEU A 68 1.91 -7.35 -8.48
C LEU A 68 3.33 -7.63 -8.99
N ALA A 69 3.84 -6.84 -9.94
CA ALA A 69 5.23 -6.92 -10.38
C ALA A 69 6.21 -6.61 -9.22
N GLY A 70 5.85 -5.67 -8.35
CA GLY A 70 6.59 -5.34 -7.13
C GLY A 70 6.71 -6.52 -6.17
N PHE A 71 5.64 -7.28 -5.95
CA PHE A 71 5.70 -8.54 -5.19
C PHE A 71 6.68 -9.52 -5.83
N ALA A 72 6.52 -9.82 -7.12
CA ALA A 72 7.36 -10.80 -7.82
C ALA A 72 8.86 -10.46 -7.75
N SER A 73 9.20 -9.19 -7.99
CA SER A 73 10.59 -8.71 -7.91
C SER A 73 11.15 -8.78 -6.48
N ARG A 74 10.40 -8.30 -5.49
CA ARG A 74 10.88 -8.18 -4.10
C ARG A 74 10.93 -9.52 -3.37
N MET A 75 10.15 -10.52 -3.80
CA MET A 75 10.29 -11.89 -3.32
C MET A 75 11.66 -12.49 -3.64
N GLY A 76 12.46 -11.93 -4.56
CA GLY A 76 13.84 -12.36 -4.79
C GLY A 76 14.85 -11.83 -3.76
N HIS A 77 14.49 -10.83 -2.95
CA HIS A 77 15.42 -10.18 -2.04
C HIS A 77 15.82 -11.07 -0.84
N ASN A 78 16.97 -10.75 -0.27
CA ASN A 78 17.29 -11.11 1.11
C ASN A 78 16.58 -10.16 2.09
N ARG A 79 16.55 -10.52 3.38
CA ARG A 79 15.78 -9.78 4.39
C ARG A 79 16.26 -8.34 4.62
N ASP A 80 17.56 -8.09 4.57
CA ASP A 80 18.11 -6.75 4.83
C ASP A 80 17.84 -5.80 3.66
N THR A 81 18.06 -6.27 2.43
CA THR A 81 17.69 -5.54 1.20
C THR A 81 16.20 -5.20 1.23
N GLU A 82 15.36 -6.16 1.61
CA GLU A 82 13.91 -5.96 1.62
C GLU A 82 13.45 -5.01 2.71
N ARG A 83 14.09 -5.03 3.88
CA ARG A 83 13.84 -4.06 4.94
C ARG A 83 14.16 -2.63 4.49
N LEU A 84 15.27 -2.44 3.79
CA LEU A 84 15.64 -1.13 3.23
C LEU A 84 14.64 -0.68 2.15
N ALA A 85 14.22 -1.59 1.27
CA ALA A 85 13.21 -1.32 0.26
C ALA A 85 11.87 -0.89 0.89
N ALA A 86 11.37 -1.65 1.87
CA ALA A 86 10.15 -1.30 2.59
C ALA A 86 10.25 0.04 3.32
N MET A 87 11.41 0.35 3.91
CA MET A 87 11.63 1.65 4.55
C MET A 87 11.59 2.82 3.54
N ALA A 88 12.13 2.63 2.34
CA ALA A 88 12.06 3.64 1.28
C ALA A 88 10.61 3.90 0.83
N GLU A 89 9.79 2.86 0.74
CA GLU A 89 8.34 2.98 0.47
C GLU A 89 7.62 3.74 1.58
N ILE A 90 7.91 3.41 2.86
CA ILE A 90 7.33 4.12 4.02
C ILE A 90 7.69 5.61 3.99
N LYS A 91 8.94 5.96 3.67
CA LYS A 91 9.36 7.36 3.55
C LYS A 91 8.56 8.12 2.49
N ARG A 92 8.30 7.49 1.33
CA ARG A 92 7.46 8.08 0.29
C ARG A 92 6.02 8.27 0.75
N ILE A 93 5.43 7.27 1.38
CA ILE A 93 4.07 7.36 1.93
C ILE A 93 3.98 8.50 2.96
N ALA A 94 4.95 8.58 3.88
CA ALA A 94 5.01 9.64 4.88
C ALA A 94 5.16 11.03 4.24
N TRP A 95 5.97 11.15 3.19
CA TRP A 95 6.11 12.40 2.43
C TRP A 95 4.77 12.84 1.84
N TYR A 96 4.05 11.96 1.13
CA TYR A 96 2.75 12.28 0.56
C TYR A 96 1.73 12.68 1.63
N ARG A 97 1.67 11.95 2.74
CA ARG A 97 0.75 12.28 3.85
C ARG A 97 1.07 13.65 4.45
N LEU A 98 2.36 13.98 4.61
CA LEU A 98 2.77 15.28 5.11
C LEU A 98 2.43 16.40 4.12
N THR A 99 2.70 16.21 2.83
CA THR A 99 2.33 17.16 1.78
C THR A 99 0.82 17.38 1.75
N ASP A 100 0.02 16.31 1.81
CA ASP A 100 -1.45 16.43 1.84
C ASP A 100 -1.91 17.21 3.08
N LEU A 101 -1.28 17.05 4.25
CA LEU A 101 -1.63 17.84 5.44
C LEU A 101 -1.33 19.34 5.24
N VAL A 102 -0.14 19.67 4.73
CA VAL A 102 0.27 21.06 4.50
C VAL A 102 -0.58 21.73 3.43
N ASP A 103 -0.82 21.04 2.31
CA ASP A 103 -1.60 21.59 1.19
C ASP A 103 -3.08 21.76 1.53
N ASN A 104 -3.64 20.87 2.38
CA ASN A 104 -5.02 21.01 2.86
C ASN A 104 -5.16 22.16 3.89
N ASP A 105 -4.13 22.48 4.66
CA ASP A 105 -4.16 23.59 5.62
C ASP A 105 -4.18 24.97 4.92
N VAL A 106 -3.61 25.09 3.72
CA VAL A 106 -3.56 26.35 2.94
C VAL A 106 -4.93 26.76 2.37
N ASN A 107 -5.91 25.85 2.31
CA ASN A 107 -7.23 26.12 1.71
C ASN A 107 -8.33 26.40 2.75
N THR A 108 -7.97 26.60 4.02
CA THR A 108 -8.92 26.92 5.12
C THR A 108 -8.91 28.38 5.53
N GLY A 109 -8.31 29.27 4.73
CA GLY A 109 -8.40 30.71 4.88
C GLY A 109 -8.95 31.34 3.61
N ASP A 110 -10.27 31.54 3.58
CA ASP A 110 -10.95 32.78 3.18
C ASP A 110 -12.45 32.53 3.09
N GLU A 111 -13.19 33.25 3.95
CA GLU A 111 -14.65 33.48 3.88
C GLU A 111 -15.03 34.31 2.66
#